data_AF-A0A814ZYH4-F1
#
_entry.id   AF-A0A814ZYH4-F1
#
_cell.length_a   1.000
_cell.length_b   1.000
_cell.length_c   1.000
_cell.angle_alpha   90.00
_cell.angle_beta   90.00
_cell.angle_gamma   90.00
#
_symmetry.space_group_name_H-M   'P 1'
#
loop_
_entity.id
_entity.type
_entity.pdbx_description
1 polymer ?
#
loop_
_entity_poly.entity_id
_entity_poly.type
_entity_poly.pdbx_seq_one_letter_code
_entity_poly.pdbx_strand_id
1 'polypeptide(L)' 'MAELLPTNTRIMWSWQSNSDPWNEQQTKGWQRYSDLEIDLIEREYQNNEKMVELGNYIIDFMQMYQFRKG' A
#
# COMPACT_ATOMS: atom_id res chain seq x y z
N MET A 1 6.72 -24.21 26.23
CA MET A 1 6.34 -24.67 24.89
C MET A 1 6.27 -23.43 24.02
N ALA A 2 7.10 -23.31 22.99
CA ALA A 2 7.08 -22.15 22.08
C ALA A 2 6.20 -22.49 20.88
N GLU A 3 5.12 -21.73 20.70
CA GLU A 3 4.19 -21.92 19.58
C GLU A 3 4.80 -21.36 18.31
N LEU A 4 5.13 -22.25 17.37
CA LEU A 4 5.52 -21.90 16.01
C LEU A 4 4.28 -21.40 15.27
N LEU A 5 4.09 -20.08 15.20
CA LEU A 5 3.11 -19.48 14.31
C LEU A 5 3.47 -19.83 12.85
N PRO A 6 2.49 -20.12 11.97
CA PRO A 6 2.77 -20.45 10.57
C PRO A 6 3.44 -19.25 9.89
N THR A 7 4.73 -19.37 9.59
CA THR A 7 5.57 -18.31 8.99
C THR A 7 5.37 -18.22 7.47
N ASN A 8 4.14 -18.00 7.02
CA ASN A 8 3.91 -17.61 5.63
C ASN A 8 2.71 -16.66 5.48
N THR A 9 2.65 -15.65 6.34
CA THR A 9 1.72 -14.53 6.15
C THR A 9 2.23 -13.70 4.97
N ARG A 10 1.66 -13.92 3.79
CA ARG A 10 1.97 -13.08 2.62
C ARG A 10 1.31 -11.72 2.82
N ILE A 11 2.11 -10.72 3.13
CA ILE A 11 1.62 -9.33 3.21
C ILE A 11 1.19 -8.89 1.81
N MET A 12 0.03 -8.24 1.74
CA MET A 12 -0.50 -7.68 0.51
C MET A 12 -0.81 -6.21 0.75
N TRP A 13 -0.17 -5.35 -0.03
CA TRP A 13 -0.53 -3.95 -0.13
C TRP A 13 -1.40 -3.72 -1.37
N SER A 14 -2.43 -2.90 -1.21
CA SER A 14 -3.34 -2.51 -2.28
C SER A 14 -3.71 -1.03 -2.17
N TRP A 15 -4.14 -0.44 -3.27
CA TRP A 15 -4.59 0.94 -3.37
C TRP A 15 -6.00 1.00 -3.97
N GLN A 16 -6.75 2.04 -3.61
CA GLN A 16 -8.08 2.27 -4.17
C GLN A 16 -7.98 3.01 -5.49
N SER A 17 -8.38 2.34 -6.57
CA SER A 17 -8.57 2.98 -7.87
C SER A 17 -9.93 3.67 -7.94
N ASN A 18 -9.97 4.92 -7.50
CA ASN A 18 -11.11 5.80 -7.77
C ASN A 18 -10.79 6.60 -9.03
N SER A 19 -11.42 6.24 -10.16
CA SER A 19 -11.33 7.05 -11.38
C SER A 19 -11.99 8.42 -11.19
N ASP A 20 -13.01 8.51 -10.33
CA ASP A 20 -13.65 9.76 -9.93
C ASP A 20 -13.83 9.82 -8.40
N PRO A 21 -13.10 10.72 -7.70
CA PRO A 21 -13.20 10.85 -6.24
C PRO A 21 -14.51 11.50 -5.74
N TRP A 22 -15.33 12.05 -6.64
CA TRP A 22 -16.60 12.72 -6.31
C TRP A 22 -17.82 11.86 -6.65
N ASN A 23 -17.62 10.71 -7.31
CA ASN A 23 -18.69 9.80 -7.64
C ASN A 23 -18.83 8.70 -6.57
N GLU A 24 -19.65 8.96 -5.55
CA GLU A 24 -19.93 8.00 -4.47
C GLU A 24 -20.60 6.69 -4.95
N GLN A 25 -21.14 6.66 -6.17
CA GLN A 25 -21.78 5.48 -6.76
C GLN A 25 -20.80 4.61 -7.56
N GLN A 26 -19.57 5.07 -7.80
CA GLN A 26 -18.59 4.29 -8.56
C GLN A 26 -18.01 3.18 -7.69
N THR A 27 -17.96 1.96 -8.23
CA THR A 27 -17.39 0.81 -7.54
C THR A 27 -15.91 1.04 -7.29
N LYS A 28 -15.54 1.30 -6.03
CA LYS A 28 -14.15 1.44 -5.60
C LYS A 28 -13.43 0.11 -5.79
N GLY A 29 -12.54 0.05 -6.79
CA GLY A 29 -11.75 -1.15 -7.07
C GLY A 29 -10.45 -1.11 -6.29
N TRP A 30 -10.21 -2.10 -5.44
CA TRP A 30 -8.88 -2.31 -4.85
C TRP A 30 -7.98 -2.93 -5.91
N GLN A 31 -6.88 -2.24 -6.21
CA GLN A 31 -5.83 -2.75 -7.07
C GLN A 31 -4.62 -3.11 -6.22
N ARG A 32 -4.01 -4.24 -6.53
CA ARG A 32 -2.82 -4.72 -5.82
C ARG A 32 -1.58 -4.01 -6.39
N TYR A 33 -0.66 -3.61 -5.52
CA TYR A 33 0.68 -3.21 -5.97
C TYR A 33 1.45 -4.41 -6.54
N SER A 34 2.44 -4.16 -7.38
CA SER A 34 3.33 -5.24 -7.87
C SER A 34 4.11 -5.87 -6.71
N ASP A 35 4.60 -7.11 -6.87
CA ASP A 35 5.37 -7.79 -5.80
C ASP A 35 6.59 -6.95 -5.36
N LEU A 36 7.28 -6.30 -6.30
CA LEU A 36 8.42 -5.41 -5.99
C LEU A 36 8.00 -4.18 -5.16
N GLU A 37 6.89 -3.54 -5.53
CA GLU A 37 6.36 -2.39 -4.79
C GLU A 37 5.89 -2.81 -3.40
N ILE A 38 5.25 -3.98 -3.27
CA ILE A 38 4.84 -4.54 -1.97
C ILE A 38 6.05 -4.71 -1.06
N ASP A 39 7.13 -5.31 -1.55
CA ASP A 39 8.36 -5.50 -0.76
C ASP A 39 8.97 -4.16 -0.32
N LEU A 40 8.96 -3.16 -1.19
CA LEU A 40 9.47 -1.83 -0.88
C LEU A 40 8.57 -1.11 0.15
N ILE A 41 7.26 -1.11 -0.07
CA ILE A 41 6.28 -0.52 0.85
C ILE A 41 6.43 -1.15 2.24
N GLU A 42 6.44 -2.48 2.30
CA GLU A 42 6.52 -3.21 3.56
C GLU A 42 7.83 -2.90 4.29
N ARG A 43 8.96 -2.86 3.57
CA ARG A 43 10.26 -2.52 4.15
C ARG A 43 10.25 -1.12 4.77
N GLU A 44 9.80 -0.10 4.04
CA GLU A 44 9.79 1.28 4.54
C GLU A 44 8.79 1.45 5.69
N TYR A 45 7.64 0.78 5.61
CA TYR A 45 6.65 0.75 6.69
C TYR A 45 7.22 0.12 7.97
N GLN A 46 7.92 -1.00 7.87
CA GLN A 46 8.59 -1.66 9.01
C GLN A 46 9.72 -0.82 9.61
N ASN A 47 10.38 0.02 8.80
CA ASN A 47 11.40 0.96 9.27
C ASN A 47 10.80 2.20 9.97
N ASN A 48 9.48 2.31 10.09
CA ASN A 48 8.77 3.49 10.58
C ASN A 48 9.04 4.76 9.76
N GLU A 49 9.29 4.61 8.46
CA GLU A 49 9.29 5.75 7.56
C GLU A 49 7.90 6.38 7.49
N LYS A 50 7.86 7.65 7.10
CA LYS A 50 6.60 8.42 7.00
C LYS A 50 5.94 8.26 5.64
N MET A 51 6.76 7.98 4.62
CA MET A 51 6.34 7.90 3.24
C MET A 51 7.27 6.99 2.44
N VAL A 52 6.77 6.43 1.35
CA VAL A 52 7.56 5.69 0.36
C VAL A 52 7.30 6.21 -1.04
N GLU A 53 8.37 6.32 -1.83
CA GLU A 53 8.31 6.81 -3.19
C GLU A 53 8.25 5.62 -4.18
N LEU A 54 7.17 5.55 -4.97
CA LEU A 54 6.96 4.54 -6.00
C LEU A 54 6.93 5.19 -7.39
N GLY A 55 8.11 5.36 -8.00
CA GLY A 55 8.22 5.98 -9.33
C GLY A 55 7.64 7.40 -9.35
N ASN A 56 6.47 7.57 -9.99
CA ASN A 56 5.73 8.83 -10.07
C ASN A 56 4.70 9.03 -8.95
N TYR A 57 4.64 8.13 -7.97
CA TYR A 57 3.70 8.17 -6.86
C TYR A 57 4.43 8.21 -5.52
N ILE A 58 3.77 8.73 -4.51
CA ILE A 58 4.20 8.71 -3.11
C ILE A 58 3.06 8.13 -2.30
N ILE A 59 3.38 7.21 -1.40
CA ILE A 59 2.46 6.71 -0.38
C ILE A 59 2.84 7.37 0.93
N ASP A 60 1.90 8.06 1.56
CA ASP A 60 2.01 8.59 2.92
C ASP A 60 1.43 7.55 3.89
N PHE A 61 2.28 7.02 4.76
CA PHE A 61 1.90 5.99 5.73
C PHE A 61 1.10 6.54 6.91
N MET A 62 1.23 7.84 7.23
CA MET A 62 0.44 8.45 8.30
C MET A 62 -1.01 8.61 7.90
N GLN A 63 -1.24 9.00 6.64
CA GLN A 63 -2.58 9.25 6.13
C GLN A 63 -3.18 8.03 5.41
N MET A 64 -2.35 7.03 5.08
CA MET A 64 -2.72 5.88 4.26
C MET A 64 -3.26 6.30 2.88
N TYR A 65 -2.62 7.31 2.28
CA TYR A 65 -2.97 7.84 0.97
C TYR A 65 -1.82 7.70 -0.02
N GLN A 66 -2.17 7.43 -1.27
CA GLN A 66 -1.27 7.51 -2.41
C GLN A 66 -1.60 8.77 -3.23
N PHE A 67 -0.58 9.53 -3.63
CA PHE A 67 -0.71 10.67 -4.53
C PHE A 67 0.39 10.68 -5.59
N ARG A 68 0.12 11.34 -6.72
CA ARG A 68 1.08 11.48 -7.82
C ARG A 68 2.04 12.63 -7.52
N LYS A 69 3.34 12.44 -7.80
CA LYS A 69 4.34 13.50 -7.80
C LYS A 69 3.94 14.54 -8.85
N GLY A 70 3.83 15.80 -8.42
CA GLY A 70 3.54 16.95 -9.28
C GLY A 70 4.66 17.26 -10.24
#